data_AF-A0A8J4EKR9-F1
#
_entry.id   AF-A0A8J4EKR9-F1
#
_cell.length_a   1.000
_cell.length_b   1.000
_cell.length_c   1.000
_cell.angle_alpha   90.00
_cell.angle_beta   90.00
_cell.angle_gamma   90.00
#
_symmetry.space_group_name_H-M   'P 1'
#
loop_
_entity.id
_entity.type
_entity.pdbx_description
1 polymer ?
#
loop_
_entity_poly.entity_id
_entity_poly.type
_entity_poly.pdbx_seq_one_letter_code
_entity_poly.pdbx_strand_id
1 'polypeptide(L)'
;MIDRPTTVMTPSADRVADWPLDSDGLLDLGRANLRAGQPLEVVQREVMDGADIAVLAGDEDYASTHLLWLDRYPVVGPYGALVAVPAEGVLFVHPITDGTVYSAGEVLAGATLDRYAQAEKPIAAALYHWHDGEIFLAADLRTSGDEVSIVLSPGFQSLMEHLAR
;
A
#
# COMPACT_ATOMS: atom_id res chain seq x y z
N MET A 1 -12.27 -19.93 -21.10
CA MET A 1 -11.95 -20.00 -19.66
C MET A 1 -10.50 -20.41 -19.58
N ILE A 2 -9.60 -19.48 -19.28
CA ILE A 2 -8.17 -19.77 -19.13
C ILE A 2 -7.96 -20.23 -17.69
N ASP A 3 -7.32 -21.38 -17.53
CA ASP A 3 -6.87 -21.93 -16.25
C ASP A 3 -5.85 -20.96 -15.65
N ARG A 4 -6.21 -20.27 -14.57
CA ARG A 4 -5.28 -19.41 -13.83
C ARG A 4 -4.44 -20.33 -12.94
N PRO A 5 -3.12 -20.11 -12.82
CA PRO A 5 -2.32 -20.88 -11.89
C PRO A 5 -2.87 -20.66 -10.47
N THR A 6 -3.51 -21.68 -9.90
CA THR A 6 -4.09 -21.64 -8.54
C THR A 6 -3.04 -21.85 -7.45
N THR A 7 -1.76 -21.79 -7.79
CA THR A 7 -0.67 -22.10 -6.87
C THR A 7 0.54 -21.24 -7.18
N VAL A 8 0.81 -20.31 -6.27
CA VAL A 8 2.08 -19.63 -6.17
C VAL A 8 3.10 -20.61 -5.59
N MET A 9 4.24 -20.78 -6.27
CA MET A 9 5.37 -21.55 -5.76
C MET A 9 6.62 -20.69 -5.85
N THR A 10 7.27 -20.46 -4.71
CA THR A 10 8.62 -19.89 -4.71
C THR A 10 9.57 -20.93 -5.30
N PRO A 11 10.26 -20.64 -6.41
CA PRO A 11 11.22 -21.59 -6.99
C PRO A 11 12.37 -21.83 -6.00
N SER A 12 12.82 -23.08 -5.88
CA SER A 12 13.96 -23.43 -5.02
C SER A 12 15.28 -22.88 -5.59
N ALA A 13 16.26 -22.61 -4.72
CA ALA A 13 17.56 -22.08 -5.13
C ALA A 13 18.22 -22.92 -6.23
N ASP A 14 18.18 -24.26 -6.12
CA ASP A 14 18.72 -25.17 -7.15
C ASP A 14 18.06 -25.00 -8.51
N ARG A 15 16.76 -24.67 -8.53
CA ARG A 15 15.98 -24.50 -9.75
C ARG A 15 16.23 -23.15 -10.42
N VAL A 16 16.59 -22.16 -9.60
CA VAL A 16 16.95 -20.81 -10.03
C VAL A 16 18.40 -20.73 -10.50
N ALA A 17 19.30 -21.57 -9.98
CA ALA A 17 20.73 -21.57 -10.32
C ALA A 17 21.00 -21.78 -11.82
N ASP A 18 20.10 -22.48 -12.52
CA ASP A 18 20.21 -22.74 -13.96
C ASP A 18 19.60 -21.62 -14.83
N TRP A 19 19.01 -20.58 -14.23
CA TRP A 19 18.37 -19.49 -14.97
C TRP A 19 19.42 -18.44 -15.39
N PRO A 20 19.25 -17.79 -16.57
CA PRO A 20 20.25 -16.89 -17.13
C PRO A 20 20.28 -15.49 -16.47
N LEU A 21 19.68 -15.34 -15.28
CA LEU A 21 19.54 -14.07 -14.56
C LEU A 21 20.07 -14.24 -13.13
N ASP A 22 20.69 -13.19 -12.61
CA ASP A 22 21.04 -13.10 -11.20
C ASP A 22 19.82 -12.77 -10.33
N SER A 23 19.99 -12.77 -9.01
CA SER A 23 18.91 -12.53 -8.06
C SER A 23 18.16 -11.22 -8.32
N ASP A 24 18.88 -10.14 -8.65
CA ASP A 24 18.29 -8.83 -8.93
C ASP A 24 17.51 -8.86 -10.24
N GLY A 25 18.07 -9.45 -11.30
CA GLY A 25 17.38 -9.64 -12.58
C GLY A 25 16.12 -10.49 -12.47
N LEU A 26 16.09 -11.47 -11.56
CA LEU A 26 14.89 -12.27 -11.28
C LEU A 26 13.83 -11.51 -10.51
N LEU A 27 14.23 -10.67 -9.55
CA LEU A 27 13.31 -9.80 -8.84
C LEU A 27 12.68 -8.78 -9.80
N ASP A 28 13.48 -8.20 -10.68
CA ASP A 28 13.01 -7.26 -11.70
C ASP A 28 12.09 -7.93 -12.73
N LEU A 29 12.40 -9.16 -13.16
CA LEU A 29 11.51 -9.95 -13.99
C LEU A 29 10.17 -10.24 -13.28
N GLY A 30 10.20 -10.59 -11.99
CA GLY A 30 9.00 -10.80 -11.19
C GLY A 30 8.12 -9.55 -11.11
N ARG A 31 8.74 -8.39 -10.82
CA ARG A 31 8.06 -7.08 -10.82
C ARG A 31 7.47 -6.74 -12.18
N ALA A 32 8.22 -7.00 -13.27
CA ALA A 32 7.74 -6.76 -14.62
C ALA A 32 6.53 -7.64 -14.97
N ASN A 33 6.52 -8.91 -14.55
CA ASN A 33 5.39 -9.82 -14.74
C ASN A 33 4.14 -9.33 -14.00
N LEU A 34 4.28 -8.94 -12.73
CA LEU A 34 3.16 -8.37 -11.95
C LEU A 34 2.64 -7.08 -12.57
N ARG A 35 3.55 -6.19 -12.99
CA ARG A 35 3.20 -4.92 -13.64
C ARG A 35 2.50 -5.11 -15.00
N ALA A 36 2.77 -6.20 -15.70
CA ALA A 36 2.13 -6.57 -16.97
C ALA A 36 0.84 -7.39 -16.77
N GLY A 37 0.62 -7.92 -15.57
CA GLY A 37 -0.58 -8.65 -15.17
C GLY A 37 -1.81 -7.77 -15.03
N GLN A 38 -2.83 -8.32 -14.36
CA GLN A 38 -4.06 -7.57 -14.11
C GLN A 38 -3.82 -6.45 -13.08
N PRO A 39 -4.32 -5.23 -13.32
CA PRO A 39 -4.33 -4.20 -12.29
C PRO A 39 -5.25 -4.62 -11.14
N LEU A 40 -4.99 -4.08 -9.95
CA LEU A 40 -5.92 -4.18 -8.83
C LEU A 40 -7.24 -3.49 -9.18
N GLU A 41 -8.32 -4.01 -8.63
CA GLU A 41 -9.62 -3.37 -8.74
C GLU A 41 -9.75 -2.30 -7.64
N VAL A 42 -10.31 -1.14 -8.01
CA VAL A 42 -10.81 -0.18 -7.03
C VAL A 42 -12.15 -0.70 -6.54
N VAL A 43 -12.13 -1.53 -5.51
CA VAL A 43 -13.33 -2.23 -5.03
C VAL A 43 -14.28 -1.32 -4.26
N GLN A 44 -13.75 -0.24 -3.69
CA GLN A 44 -14.51 0.74 -2.94
C GLN A 44 -13.83 2.11 -3.00
N ARG A 45 -14.65 3.15 -3.08
CA ARG A 45 -14.21 4.55 -2.94
C ARG A 45 -15.25 5.27 -2.12
N GLU A 46 -14.88 5.70 -0.94
CA GLU A 46 -15.78 6.36 0.00
C GLU A 46 -15.20 7.67 0.49
N VAL A 47 -16.09 8.65 0.64
CA VAL A 47 -15.76 9.88 1.33
C VAL A 47 -16.17 9.70 2.79
N MET A 48 -15.19 9.47 3.67
CA MET A 48 -15.38 9.36 5.11
C MET A 48 -14.89 10.63 5.77
N ASP A 49 -15.76 11.36 6.46
CA ASP A 49 -15.43 12.64 7.12
C ASP A 49 -14.70 13.64 6.20
N GLY A 50 -15.11 13.68 4.93
CA GLY A 50 -14.52 14.56 3.90
C GLY A 50 -13.25 14.02 3.25
N ALA A 51 -12.71 12.89 3.70
CA ALA A 51 -11.55 12.23 3.12
C ALA A 51 -11.96 11.14 2.13
N ASP A 52 -11.48 11.26 0.89
CA ASP A 52 -11.67 10.27 -0.17
C ASP A 52 -10.71 9.08 0.01
N ILE A 53 -11.22 7.92 0.40
CA ILE A 53 -10.45 6.71 0.64
C ILE A 53 -10.82 5.66 -0.42
N ALA A 54 -9.82 5.21 -1.16
CA ALA A 54 -9.92 4.11 -2.09
C ALA A 54 -9.38 2.82 -1.46
N VAL A 55 -10.10 1.73 -1.67
CA VAL A 55 -9.64 0.37 -1.36
C VAL A 55 -9.24 -0.29 -2.67
N LEU A 56 -7.96 -0.66 -2.77
CA LEU A 56 -7.46 -1.46 -3.89
C LEU A 56 -7.28 -2.90 -3.41
N ALA A 57 -7.91 -3.84 -4.11
CA ALA A 57 -7.81 -5.26 -3.80
C ALA A 57 -7.75 -6.07 -5.11
N GLY A 58 -7.22 -7.29 -5.01
CA GLY A 58 -7.16 -8.21 -6.12
C GLY A 58 -7.13 -9.65 -5.65
N ASP A 59 -7.36 -10.57 -6.58
CA ASP A 59 -7.37 -12.02 -6.32
C ASP A 59 -5.95 -12.58 -6.05
N GLU A 60 -4.90 -11.79 -6.24
CA GLU A 60 -3.50 -12.22 -6.15
C GLU A 60 -2.85 -11.83 -4.82
N ASP A 61 -1.99 -12.72 -4.28
CA ASP A 61 -1.16 -12.54 -3.07
C ASP A 61 -0.12 -11.39 -3.19
N TYR A 62 -0.24 -10.48 -4.17
CA TYR A 62 0.79 -9.49 -4.51
C TYR A 62 0.29 -8.05 -4.57
N ALA A 63 -0.88 -7.75 -3.98
CA ALA A 63 -1.47 -6.41 -4.02
C ALA A 63 -0.50 -5.32 -3.51
N SER A 64 0.26 -5.62 -2.45
CA SER A 64 1.29 -4.72 -1.90
C SER A 64 2.37 -4.30 -2.90
N THR A 65 2.68 -5.13 -3.90
CA THR A 65 3.69 -4.81 -4.92
C THR A 65 3.24 -3.66 -5.82
N HIS A 66 1.93 -3.44 -5.95
CA HIS A 66 1.41 -2.33 -6.76
C HIS A 66 1.73 -0.94 -6.20
N LEU A 67 2.22 -0.85 -4.97
CA LEU A 67 2.80 0.38 -4.44
C LEU A 67 3.97 0.88 -5.29
N LEU A 68 4.72 0.01 -5.96
CA LEU A 68 5.84 0.41 -6.81
C LEU A 68 5.40 1.19 -8.07
N TRP A 69 4.10 1.21 -8.39
CA TRP A 69 3.52 1.90 -9.55
C TRP A 69 2.11 2.42 -9.24
N LEU A 70 1.95 3.03 -8.07
CA LEU A 70 0.65 3.50 -7.58
C LEU A 70 0.05 4.61 -8.48
N ASP A 71 0.88 5.36 -9.19
CA ASP A 71 0.51 6.36 -10.20
C ASP A 71 -0.29 5.82 -11.38
N ARG A 72 -0.31 4.50 -11.59
CA ARG A 72 -1.19 3.85 -12.58
C ARG A 72 -2.66 3.89 -12.18
N TYR A 73 -2.96 4.19 -10.92
CA TYR A 73 -4.30 4.28 -10.38
C TYR A 73 -4.70 5.74 -10.16
N PRO A 74 -5.99 6.09 -10.33
CA PRO A 74 -6.49 7.45 -10.12
C PRO A 74 -6.69 7.78 -8.63
N VAL A 75 -5.67 7.51 -7.81
CA VAL A 75 -5.67 7.61 -6.33
C VAL A 75 -4.47 8.40 -5.80
N VAL A 76 -3.70 9.03 -6.70
CA VAL A 76 -2.51 9.82 -6.38
C VAL A 76 -2.82 11.30 -6.63
N GLY A 77 -2.58 12.13 -5.62
CA GLY A 77 -2.71 13.59 -5.69
C GLY A 77 -1.40 14.29 -6.05
N PRO A 78 -1.41 15.63 -6.18
CA PRO A 78 -0.21 16.42 -6.51
C PRO A 78 0.92 16.29 -5.48
N TYR A 79 0.60 15.96 -4.23
CA TYR A 79 1.57 15.71 -3.18
C TYR A 79 1.78 14.22 -2.90
N GLY A 80 1.35 13.35 -3.82
CA GLY A 80 1.41 11.90 -3.66
C GLY A 80 0.13 11.31 -3.04
N ALA A 81 0.28 10.21 -2.32
CA ALA A 81 -0.81 9.51 -1.65
C ALA A 81 -0.41 9.08 -0.24
N LEU A 82 -1.37 9.09 0.68
CA LEU A 82 -1.25 8.45 1.99
C LEU A 82 -1.80 7.03 1.85
N VAL A 83 -0.99 6.04 2.20
CA VAL A 83 -1.25 4.63 1.87
C VAL A 83 -1.08 3.75 3.10
N ALA A 84 -1.92 2.74 3.24
CA ALA A 84 -1.74 1.66 4.21
C ALA A 84 -1.72 0.29 3.52
N VAL A 85 -0.96 -0.63 4.11
CA VAL A 85 -0.80 -2.02 3.65
C VAL A 85 -1.05 -2.95 4.83
N PRO A 86 -2.28 -3.05 5.33
CA PRO A 86 -2.54 -3.83 6.55
C PRO A 86 -2.37 -5.34 6.34
N ALA A 87 -2.58 -5.83 5.11
CA ALA A 87 -2.50 -7.24 4.76
C ALA A 87 -2.11 -7.44 3.28
N GLU A 88 -1.69 -8.65 2.92
CA GLU A 88 -1.14 -9.01 1.60
C GLU A 88 -2.02 -8.63 0.39
N GLY A 89 -3.34 -8.74 0.52
CA GLY A 89 -4.29 -8.57 -0.58
C GLY A 89 -5.00 -7.22 -0.66
N VAL A 90 -4.64 -6.23 0.16
CA VAL A 90 -5.39 -4.96 0.21
C VAL A 90 -4.51 -3.75 0.49
N LEU A 91 -4.82 -2.65 -0.21
CA LEU A 91 -4.28 -1.31 0.03
C LEU A 91 -5.41 -0.35 0.36
N PHE A 92 -5.18 0.52 1.33
CA PHE A 92 -6.04 1.69 1.55
C PHE A 92 -5.28 2.94 1.11
N VAL A 93 -5.91 3.80 0.31
CA VAL A 93 -5.24 4.92 -0.34
C VAL A 93 -6.07 6.17 -0.24
N HIS A 94 -5.45 7.27 0.17
CA HIS A 94 -6.00 8.62 0.09
C HIS A 94 -5.10 9.51 -0.76
N PRO A 95 -5.60 10.16 -1.83
CA PRO A 95 -4.81 11.12 -2.60
C PRO A 95 -4.51 12.37 -1.76
N ILE A 96 -3.23 12.77 -1.65
CA ILE A 96 -2.86 13.98 -0.92
C ILE A 96 -2.99 15.17 -1.87
N THR A 97 -4.05 15.95 -1.68
CA THR A 97 -4.38 17.13 -2.50
C THR A 97 -4.26 18.42 -1.71
N ASP A 98 -4.70 18.41 -0.45
CA ASP A 98 -4.68 19.54 0.47
C ASP A 98 -4.67 19.03 1.93
N GLY A 99 -5.07 19.89 2.89
CA GLY A 99 -5.16 19.58 4.31
C GLY A 99 -6.16 18.48 4.71
N THR A 100 -7.01 17.94 3.82
CA THR A 100 -7.89 16.80 4.15
C THR A 100 -7.12 15.55 4.57
N VAL A 101 -5.82 15.49 4.26
CA VAL A 101 -4.92 14.42 4.68
C VAL A 101 -4.88 14.21 6.21
N TYR A 102 -5.18 15.24 7.01
CA TYR A 102 -5.27 15.12 8.48
C TYR A 102 -6.41 14.19 8.90
N SER A 103 -7.66 14.47 8.47
CA SER A 103 -8.80 13.61 8.80
C SER A 103 -8.68 12.25 8.12
N ALA A 104 -8.17 12.21 6.89
CA ALA A 104 -7.91 10.96 6.19
C ALA A 104 -6.94 10.06 6.95
N GLY A 105 -5.90 10.63 7.56
CA GLY A 105 -4.90 9.90 8.33
C GLY A 105 -5.48 9.20 9.55
N GLU A 106 -6.42 9.83 10.26
CA GLU A 106 -7.11 9.22 11.41
C GLU A 106 -7.99 8.04 10.98
N VAL A 107 -8.79 8.24 9.93
CA VAL A 107 -9.67 7.19 9.38
C VAL A 107 -8.84 6.00 8.85
N LEU A 108 -7.78 6.29 8.08
CA LEU A 108 -6.85 5.28 7.59
C LEU A 108 -6.17 4.53 8.73
N ALA A 109 -5.73 5.22 9.79
CA ALA A 109 -5.09 4.58 10.93
C ALA A 109 -6.02 3.56 11.61
N GLY A 110 -7.28 3.96 11.88
CA GLY A 110 -8.29 3.06 12.46
C GLY A 110 -8.54 1.84 11.57
N ALA A 111 -8.86 2.06 10.29
CA ALA A 111 -9.11 0.99 9.34
C ALA A 111 -7.89 0.05 9.18
N THR A 112 -6.68 0.60 9.20
CA THR A 112 -5.43 -0.16 9.11
C THR A 112 -5.26 -1.09 10.31
N LEU A 113 -5.43 -0.57 11.53
CA LEU A 113 -5.30 -1.36 12.75
C LEU A 113 -6.35 -2.47 12.83
N ASP A 114 -7.61 -2.14 12.52
CA ASP A 114 -8.70 -3.12 12.49
C ASP A 114 -8.41 -4.24 11.49
N ARG A 115 -7.99 -3.88 10.27
CA ARG A 115 -7.71 -4.85 9.21
C ARG A 115 -6.45 -5.67 9.50
N TYR A 116 -5.42 -5.06 10.07
CA TYR A 116 -4.17 -5.72 10.46
C TYR A 116 -4.41 -6.76 11.56
N ALA A 117 -5.20 -6.42 12.58
CA ALA A 117 -5.50 -7.33 13.70
C ALA A 117 -6.32 -8.57 13.28
N GLN A 118 -7.12 -8.46 12.21
CA GLN A 118 -7.97 -9.53 11.70
C GLN A 118 -7.34 -10.29 10.51
N ALA A 119 -6.16 -9.90 10.04
CA ALA A 119 -5.55 -10.49 8.87
C ALA A 119 -4.93 -11.86 9.16
N GLU A 120 -5.17 -12.83 8.28
CA GLU A 120 -4.44 -14.11 8.29
C GLU A 120 -2.96 -13.91 7.98
N LYS A 121 -2.64 -12.96 7.10
CA LYS A 121 -1.29 -12.59 6.67
C LYS A 121 -1.11 -11.06 6.80
N PRO A 122 -0.87 -10.55 8.02
CA PRO A 122 -0.67 -9.12 8.25
C PRO A 122 0.66 -8.65 7.63
N ILE A 123 0.69 -7.41 7.13
CA ILE A 123 1.92 -6.78 6.62
C ILE A 123 2.42 -5.70 7.56
N ALA A 124 1.69 -4.59 7.70
CA ALA A 124 2.14 -3.47 8.53
C ALA A 124 0.99 -2.69 9.18
N ALA A 125 1.17 -2.34 10.44
CA ALA A 125 0.36 -1.36 11.17
C ALA A 125 1.02 0.03 11.04
N ALA A 126 1.10 0.55 9.82
CA ALA A 126 1.76 1.81 9.52
C ALA A 126 1.07 2.51 8.34
N LEU A 127 1.23 3.83 8.28
CA LEU A 127 0.89 4.63 7.12
C LEU A 127 2.16 5.05 6.38
N TYR A 128 2.08 5.09 5.06
CA TYR A 128 3.15 5.42 4.16
C TYR A 128 2.77 6.60 3.28
N HIS A 129 3.73 7.47 3.00
CA HIS A 129 3.62 8.50 1.99
C HIS A 129 4.25 7.96 0.71
N TRP A 130 3.41 7.75 -0.29
CA TRP A 130 3.86 7.43 -1.63
C TRP A 130 4.02 8.73 -2.43
N HIS A 131 5.17 8.93 -3.06
CA HIS A 131 5.40 10.08 -3.93
C HIS A 131 6.45 9.76 -5.00
N ASP A 132 6.12 10.01 -6.27
CA ASP A 132 7.02 9.83 -7.42
C ASP A 132 7.72 8.46 -7.47
N GLY A 133 6.99 7.39 -7.15
CA GLY A 133 7.52 6.00 -7.15
C GLY A 133 8.27 5.60 -5.88
N GLU A 134 8.48 6.54 -4.96
CA GLU A 134 9.14 6.32 -3.68
C GLU A 134 8.12 6.11 -2.56
N ILE A 135 8.52 5.34 -1.54
CA ILE A 135 7.68 5.01 -0.38
C ILE A 135 8.41 5.46 0.89
N PHE A 136 7.81 6.40 1.61
CA PHE A 136 8.33 6.92 2.87
C PHE A 136 7.40 6.54 4.01
N LEU A 137 7.95 6.30 5.21
CA LEU A 137 7.10 6.15 6.40
C LEU A 137 6.39 7.48 6.67
N ALA A 138 5.06 7.47 6.73
CA ALA A 138 4.27 8.64 7.12
C ALA A 138 3.97 8.60 8.62
N ALA A 139 3.50 7.45 9.12
CA ALA A 139 3.20 7.26 10.53
C ALA A 139 3.39 5.81 10.98
N ASP A 140 3.89 5.63 12.19
CA ASP A 140 3.86 4.35 12.92
C ASP A 140 2.58 4.31 13.77
N LEU A 141 1.80 3.23 13.67
CA LEU A 141 0.54 3.07 14.40
C LEU A 141 0.76 2.11 15.56
N ARG A 142 0.47 2.56 16.77
CA ARG A 142 0.64 1.73 17.97
C ARG A 142 -0.65 1.70 18.78
N THR A 143 -1.00 0.50 19.21
CA THR A 143 -2.11 0.27 20.13
C THR A 143 -1.56 -0.02 21.52
N SER A 144 -2.06 0.70 22.52
CA SER A 144 -1.77 0.45 23.94
C SER A 144 -3.08 0.39 24.71
N GLY A 145 -3.57 -0.83 24.96
CA GLY A 145 -4.93 -1.02 25.48
C GLY A 145 -5.97 -0.58 24.45
N ASP A 146 -6.86 0.33 24.84
CA ASP A 146 -7.89 0.90 23.96
C ASP A 146 -7.43 2.19 23.25
N GLU A 147 -6.20 2.65 23.51
CA GLU A 147 -5.67 3.88 22.92
C GLU A 147 -4.86 3.60 21.66
N VAL A 148 -5.21 4.30 20.57
CA VAL A 148 -4.44 4.34 19.33
C VAL A 148 -3.55 5.57 19.35
N SER A 149 -2.25 5.36 19.17
CA SER A 149 -1.28 6.44 18.98
C SER A 149 -0.72 6.41 17.57
N ILE A 150 -0.73 7.59 16.93
CA ILE A 150 -0.22 7.82 15.59
C ILE A 150 1.07 8.64 15.73
N VAL A 151 2.21 8.04 15.42
CA VAL A 151 3.52 8.71 15.52
C VAL A 151 3.99 9.09 14.12
N LEU A 152 3.85 10.37 13.77
CA LEU A 152 4.27 10.89 12.46
C LEU A 152 5.79 10.85 12.29
N SER A 153 6.24 10.57 11.07
CA SER A 153 7.64 10.78 10.70
C SER A 153 7.93 12.27 10.54
N PRO A 154 9.18 12.73 10.76
CA PRO A 154 9.54 14.15 10.58
C PRO A 154 9.28 14.66 9.16
N GLY A 155 9.52 13.83 8.14
CA GLY A 155 9.29 14.19 6.74
C GLY A 155 7.82 14.41 6.46
N PHE A 156 6.97 13.51 6.97
CA PHE A 156 5.54 13.64 6.79
C PHE A 156 4.94 14.78 7.62
N GLN A 157 5.38 14.98 8.86
CA GLN A 157 4.98 16.14 9.66
C GLN A 157 5.26 17.46 8.92
N SER A 158 6.43 17.59 8.29
CA SER A 158 6.79 18.78 7.51
C SER A 158 5.85 19.02 6.33
N LEU A 159 5.43 17.94 5.65
CA LEU A 159 4.43 18.00 4.57
C LEU A 159 3.07 18.47 5.10
N MET A 160 2.61 17.90 6.21
CA MET A 160 1.34 18.26 6.84
C MET A 160 1.30 19.75 7.22
N GLU A 161 2.39 20.26 7.81
CA GLU A 161 2.55 21.68 8.14
C GLU A 161 2.60 22.60 6.91
N HIS A 162 3.06 22.11 5.76
CA HIS A 162 3.04 22.84 4.51
C HIS A 162 1.61 22.97 3.95
N LEU A 163 0.83 21.88 4.01
CA LEU A 163 -0.55 21.82 3.50
C LEU A 163 -1.56 22.56 4.37
N ALA A 164 -1.22 22.82 5.63
CA ALA A 164 -2.06 23.58 6.57
C ALA A 164 -2.00 25.10 6.39
N ARG A 165 -1.17 25.62 5.46
CA ARG A 165 -0.97 27.06 5.21
C ARG A 165 -1.87 27.56 4.10
#